data_AF-A0AAC8QEQ4-F1
#
_entry.id   AF-A0AAC8QEQ4-F1
#
_cell.length_a   1.000
_cell.length_b   1.000
_cell.length_c   1.000
_cell.angle_alpha   90.00
_cell.angle_beta   90.00
_cell.angle_gamma   90.00
#
_symmetry.space_group_name_H-M   'P 1'
#
loop_
_entity.id
_entity.type
_entity.pdbx_description
1 polymer ?
#
loop_
_entity_poly.entity_id
_entity_poly.type
_entity_poly.pdbx_seq_one_letter_code
_entity_poly.pdbx_strand_id
1 'polypeptide(L)'
;MQKKEIEVFSEASNAAIVRMPGRRFPGSVIQGDSLSHLRWLAEDLRNRLRDHSEEDLRDTAQELFELLDGRLRHYVAVLDAEGIPLPFNRPPPPEPELKAEEEDPG
;
A
#
# COMPACT_ATOMS: atom_id res chain seq x y z
N MET A 1 -10.68 -14.34 -11.24
CA MET A 1 -10.00 -13.57 -12.31
C MET A 1 -10.96 -13.27 -13.48
N GLN A 2 -11.02 -12.03 -13.97
CA GLN A 2 -11.74 -11.65 -15.20
C GLN A 2 -10.74 -11.24 -16.30
N LYS A 3 -10.93 -11.74 -17.54
CA LYS A 3 -10.14 -11.29 -18.70
C LYS A 3 -10.76 -10.03 -19.30
N LYS A 4 -9.95 -8.99 -19.49
CA LYS A 4 -10.33 -7.74 -20.16
C LYS A 4 -9.21 -7.32 -21.10
N GLU A 5 -9.58 -6.71 -22.22
CA GLU A 5 -8.64 -5.98 -23.05
C GLU A 5 -8.23 -4.69 -22.34
N ILE A 6 -6.95 -4.39 -22.33
CA ILE A 6 -6.37 -3.17 -21.73
C ILE A 6 -5.46 -2.52 -22.76
N GLU A 7 -5.33 -1.20 -22.69
CA GLU A 7 -4.36 -0.48 -23.50
C GLU A 7 -3.01 -0.53 -22.80
N VAL A 8 -1.97 -0.94 -23.53
CA VAL A 8 -0.58 -1.02 -23.05
C VAL A 8 0.25 0.03 -23.79
N PHE A 9 0.79 0.99 -23.03
CA PHE A 9 1.62 2.07 -23.55
C PHE A 9 3.11 1.79 -23.37
N SER A 10 3.47 0.93 -22.41
CA SER A 10 4.84 0.46 -22.18
C SER A 10 4.80 -0.94 -21.56
N GLU A 11 5.69 -1.82 -22.03
CA GLU A 11 5.85 -3.21 -21.56
C GLU A 11 7.06 -3.39 -20.64
N ALA A 12 7.62 -2.30 -20.11
CA ALA A 12 8.69 -2.40 -19.11
C ALA A 12 8.25 -3.29 -17.95
N SER A 13 9.02 -4.35 -17.67
CA SER A 13 8.58 -5.49 -16.84
C SER A 13 8.05 -5.10 -15.45
N ASN A 14 8.63 -4.06 -14.84
CA ASN A 14 8.34 -3.64 -13.47
C ASN A 14 7.61 -2.28 -13.43
N ALA A 15 7.32 -1.70 -14.59
CA ALA A 15 6.82 -0.33 -14.72
C ALA A 15 5.95 -0.18 -15.98
N ALA A 16 5.16 -1.21 -16.29
CA ALA A 16 4.26 -1.17 -17.43
C ALA A 16 3.25 -0.04 -17.25
N ILE A 17 2.98 0.69 -18.33
CA ILE A 17 2.01 1.78 -18.33
C ILE A 17 0.76 1.28 -19.04
N VAL A 18 -0.34 1.14 -18.29
CA VAL A 18 -1.58 0.52 -18.78
C VAL A 18 -2.80 1.39 -18.49
N ARG A 19 -3.83 1.32 -19.32
CA ARG A 19 -5.12 1.98 -19.06
C ARG A 19 -6.24 0.95 -19.01
N MET A 20 -6.90 0.89 -17.85
CA MET A 20 -8.08 0.06 -17.65
C MET A 20 -9.28 0.65 -18.40
N PRO A 21 -10.21 -0.19 -18.91
CA PRO A 21 -11.44 0.29 -19.54
C PRO A 21 -12.20 1.28 -18.64
N GLY A 22 -12.61 2.41 -19.21
CA GLY A 22 -13.36 3.46 -18.50
C GLY A 22 -12.50 4.44 -17.70
N ARG A 23 -11.17 4.30 -17.67
CA ARG A 23 -10.28 5.29 -17.06
C ARG A 23 -9.78 6.30 -18.09
N ARG A 24 -9.72 7.58 -17.70
CA ARG A 24 -9.19 8.66 -18.54
C ARG A 24 -7.67 8.58 -18.69
N PHE A 25 -6.97 8.42 -17.57
CA PHE A 25 -5.51 8.44 -17.50
C PHE A 25 -4.95 7.03 -17.30
N PRO A 26 -3.79 6.71 -17.91
CA PRO A 26 -3.10 5.46 -17.67
C PRO A 26 -2.53 5.42 -16.24
N GLY A 27 -2.38 4.21 -15.71
CA GLY A 27 -1.69 3.94 -14.45
C GLY A 27 -0.36 3.24 -14.68
N SER A 28 0.53 3.32 -13.69
CA SER A 28 1.74 2.53 -13.62
C SER A 28 1.49 1.23 -12.85
N VAL A 29 1.90 0.11 -13.43
CA VAL A 29 1.93 -1.18 -12.75
C VAL A 29 3.09 -1.18 -11.76
N ILE A 30 2.81 -1.55 -10.51
CA ILE A 30 3.82 -1.80 -9.49
C ILE A 30 3.71 -3.28 -9.13
N GLN A 31 4.81 -4.02 -9.29
CA GLN A 31 4.86 -5.43 -8.90
C GLN A 31 4.81 -5.59 -7.37
N GLY A 32 4.39 -6.77 -6.91
CA GLY A 32 4.14 -7.01 -5.49
C GLY A 32 5.37 -6.85 -4.60
N ASP A 33 6.51 -7.37 -5.03
CA ASP A 33 7.81 -7.23 -4.36
C ASP A 33 8.25 -5.76 -4.26
N SER A 34 8.11 -5.02 -5.37
CA SER A 34 8.40 -3.59 -5.42
C SER A 34 7.45 -2.78 -4.52
N LEU A 35 6.16 -3.11 -4.52
CA LEU A 35 5.17 -2.48 -3.64
C LEU A 35 5.46 -2.77 -2.16
N SER A 36 5.84 -4.01 -1.83
CA SER A 36 6.25 -4.39 -0.48
C SER A 36 7.46 -3.60 -0.02
N HIS A 37 8.45 -3.38 -0.90
CA HIS A 37 9.63 -2.57 -0.58
C HIS A 37 9.27 -1.09 -0.35
N LEU A 38 8.41 -0.50 -1.20
CA LEU A 38 7.94 0.87 -1.01
C LEU A 38 7.22 1.07 0.33
N ARG A 39 6.33 0.13 0.69
CA ARG A 39 5.65 0.15 1.99
C ARG A 39 6.66 0.09 3.14
N TRP A 40 7.66 -0.79 3.05
CA TRP A 40 8.70 -0.89 4.08
C TRP A 40 9.51 0.41 4.23
N LEU A 41 9.87 1.05 3.12
CA LEU A 41 10.56 2.35 3.16
C LEU A 41 9.72 3.43 3.86
N ALA A 42 8.41 3.46 3.60
CA ALA A 42 7.50 4.39 4.27
C ALA A 42 7.36 4.11 5.77
N GLU A 43 7.34 2.83 6.16
CA GLU A 43 7.32 2.43 7.58
C GLU A 43 8.62 2.85 8.30
N ASP A 44 9.77 2.61 7.69
CA ASP A 44 11.08 3.01 8.23
C ASP A 44 11.15 4.54 8.39
N LEU A 45 10.71 5.29 7.38
CA LEU A 45 10.65 6.74 7.42
C LEU A 45 9.75 7.24 8.57
N ARG A 46 8.51 6.72 8.66
CA ARG A 46 7.58 7.04 9.74
C ARG A 46 8.19 6.76 11.11
N ASN A 47 8.82 5.60 11.28
CA ASN A 47 9.41 5.21 12.57
C ASN A 47 10.57 6.12 12.96
N ARG A 48 11.42 6.54 12.01
CA ARG A 48 12.51 7.50 12.25
C ARG A 48 12.01 8.89 12.62
N LEU A 49 10.83 9.26 12.14
CA LEU A 49 10.23 10.57 12.39
C LEU A 49 9.31 10.60 13.60
N ARG A 50 9.08 9.48 14.28
CA ARG A 50 8.12 9.36 15.40
C ARG A 50 8.29 10.47 16.46
N ASP A 51 9.53 10.75 16.84
CA ASP A 51 9.87 11.75 17.87
C ASP A 51 10.42 13.06 17.28
N HIS A 52 10.27 13.27 15.96
CA HIS A 52 10.69 14.50 15.30
C HIS A 52 9.86 15.68 15.81
N SER A 53 10.39 16.90 15.89
CA SER A 53 9.65 18.04 16.47
C SER A 53 8.56 18.60 15.54
N GLU A 54 8.77 18.51 14.23
CA GLU A 54 7.87 19.04 13.20
C GLU A 54 6.68 18.09 12.95
N GLU A 55 5.48 18.53 13.31
CA GLU A 55 4.23 17.76 13.21
C GLU A 55 3.84 17.42 11.78
N ASP A 56 3.82 18.42 10.89
CA ASP A 56 3.50 18.23 9.47
C ASP A 56 4.37 17.14 8.81
N LEU A 57 5.64 17.04 9.21
CA LEU A 57 6.55 16.01 8.71
C LEU A 57 6.19 14.62 9.21
N ARG A 58 5.78 14.49 10.48
CA ARG A 58 5.30 13.21 11.05
C ARG A 58 4.01 12.78 10.36
N ASP A 59 3.08 13.70 10.18
CA ASP A 59 1.78 13.44 9.56
C ASP A 59 1.94 13.04 8.10
N THR A 60 2.80 13.74 7.34
CA THR A 60 3.12 13.38 5.95
C THR A 60 3.73 11.98 5.85
N ALA A 61 4.63 11.62 6.77
CA ALA A 61 5.24 10.29 6.79
C ALA A 61 4.22 9.19 7.17
N GLN A 62 3.31 9.49 8.11
CA GLN A 62 2.21 8.61 8.48
C GLN A 62 1.25 8.39 7.30
N GLU A 63 0.82 9.45 6.61
CA GLU A 63 -0.07 9.36 5.45
C GLU A 63 0.56 8.53 4.32
N LEU A 64 1.85 8.76 4.01
CA LEU A 64 2.57 7.97 3.00
C LEU A 64 2.57 6.47 3.35
N PHE A 65 2.82 6.15 4.62
CA PHE A 65 2.77 4.77 5.11
C PHE A 65 1.37 4.17 4.93
N GLU A 66 0.32 4.86 5.37
CA GLU A 66 -1.06 4.38 5.29
C GLU A 66 -1.52 4.12 3.85
N LEU A 67 -1.17 5.02 2.92
CA LEU A 67 -1.50 4.86 1.51
C LEU A 67 -0.83 3.62 0.90
N LEU A 68 0.45 3.39 1.21
CA LEU A 68 1.18 2.22 0.70
C LEU A 68 0.79 0.92 1.40
N ASP A 69 0.54 0.97 2.71
CA ASP A 69 0.08 -0.18 3.48
C ASP A 69 -1.32 -0.61 3.03
N GLY A 70 -2.25 0.33 2.84
CA GLY A 70 -3.58 0.06 2.29
C GLY A 70 -3.51 -0.55 0.89
N ARG A 71 -2.64 -0.02 0.01
CA ARG A 71 -2.42 -0.58 -1.34
C ARG A 71 -1.86 -2.01 -1.28
N LEU A 72 -0.87 -2.28 -0.43
CA LEU A 72 -0.26 -3.60 -0.28
C LEU A 72 -1.25 -4.62 0.29
N ARG A 73 -2.07 -4.22 1.26
CA ARG A 73 -3.13 -5.09 1.81
C ARG A 73 -4.19 -5.44 0.78
N HIS A 74 -4.62 -4.47 -0.03
CA HIS A 74 -5.52 -4.73 -1.13
C HIS A 74 -4.93 -5.75 -2.10
N TYR A 75 -3.65 -5.61 -2.47
CA TYR A 75 -2.93 -6.57 -3.30
C TYR A 75 -2.92 -7.97 -2.68
N VAL A 76 -2.55 -8.09 -1.40
CA VAL A 76 -2.53 -9.36 -0.65
C VAL A 76 -3.92 -10.01 -0.63
N ALA A 77 -4.97 -9.25 -0.33
CA ALA A 77 -6.34 -9.76 -0.27
C ALA A 77 -6.83 -10.28 -1.64
N VAL A 78 -6.46 -9.61 -2.73
CA VAL A 78 -6.79 -10.06 -4.10
C VAL A 78 -6.04 -11.36 -4.44
N LEU A 79 -4.75 -11.48 -4.10
CA LEU A 79 -3.99 -12.71 -4.33
C LEU A 79 -4.53 -13.88 -3.50
N ASP A 80 -4.85 -13.64 -2.22
CA ASP A 80 -5.45 -14.64 -1.33
C ASP A 80 -6.78 -15.16 -1.88
N ALA A 81 -7.66 -14.25 -2.36
CA ALA A 81 -8.94 -14.61 -2.96
C ALA A 81 -8.81 -15.44 -4.25
N GLU A 82 -7.70 -15.28 -4.98
CA GLU A 82 -7.42 -16.00 -6.22
C GLU A 82 -6.49 -17.23 -6.00
N GLY A 83 -6.07 -17.50 -4.76
CA GLY A 83 -5.17 -18.61 -4.43
C GLY A 83 -3.75 -18.46 -4.99
N ILE A 84 -3.31 -17.23 -5.25
CA ILE A 84 -1.99 -16.91 -5.82
C ILE A 84 -1.00 -16.68 -4.67
N PRO A 85 0.19 -17.31 -4.67
CA PRO A 85 1.19 -17.10 -3.63
C PRO A 85 1.76 -15.68 -3.66
N LEU A 86 2.08 -15.14 -2.47
CA LEU A 86 2.73 -13.84 -2.35
C LEU A 86 4.19 -13.89 -2.84
N PRO A 87 4.67 -12.89 -3.61
CA PRO A 87 6.06 -12.82 -4.03
C PRO A 87 7.01 -12.26 -2.95
N PHE A 88 6.52 -12.06 -1.73
CA PHE A 88 7.22 -11.49 -0.58
C PHE A 88 6.68 -12.06 0.74
N ASN A 89 7.37 -11.79 1.84
CA ASN A 89 6.89 -12.16 3.17
C ASN A 89 5.69 -11.32 3.57
N ARG A 90 4.61 -11.98 3.98
CA ARG A 90 3.37 -11.31 4.39
C ARG A 90 3.67 -10.25 5.47
N PRO A 91 3.19 -9.00 5.32
CA PRO A 91 3.35 -7.99 6.36
C PRO A 91 2.59 -8.41 7.62
N PRO A 92 3.03 -7.96 8.81
CA PRO A 92 2.29 -8.20 10.04
C PRO A 92 0.87 -7.64 9.94
N PRO A 93 -0.08 -8.17 10.75
CA PRO A 93 -1.40 -7.58 10.85
C PRO A 93 -1.30 -6.10 11.29
N PRO A 94 -2.34 -5.27 11.02
CA PRO A 94 -2.39 -3.92 11.57
C PRO A 94 -2.15 -3.96 13.07
N GLU A 95 -1.40 -2.98 13.56
CA GLU A 95 -1.38 -2.71 14.99
C GLU A 95 -2.83 -2.44 15.45
N PRO A 96 -3.27 -3.03 16.56
CA PRO A 96 -4.62 -2.80 17.06
C PRO A 96 -4.77 -1.30 17.30
N GLU A 97 -5.85 -0.70 16.78
CA GLU A 97 -6.26 0.63 17.17
C GLU A 97 -6.37 0.63 18.70
N LEU A 98 -5.52 1.41 19.38
CA LEU A 98 -5.69 1.72 20.79
C LEU A 98 -7.07 2.36 20.92
N LYS A 99 -8.07 1.56 21.31
CA LYS A 99 -9.37 2.10 21.69
C LYS A 99 -9.10 3.05 22.84
N ALA A 100 -9.39 4.33 22.63
CA ALA A 100 -9.46 5.28 23.74
C ALA A 100 -10.34 4.64 24.81
N GLU A 101 -9.77 4.40 25.98
CA GLU A 101 -10.54 3.99 27.15
C GLU A 101 -11.64 5.04 27.31
N GLU A 102 -12.89 4.64 27.14
CA GLU A 102 -14.02 5.48 27.47
C GLU A 102 -13.86 5.81 28.96
N GLU A 103 -13.45 7.04 29.27
CA GLU A 103 -13.47 7.57 30.64
C GLU A 103 -14.92 7.52 31.13
N ASP A 104 -15.23 6.51 31.94
CA ASP A 104 -16.47 6.37 32.70
C ASP A 104 -16.50 7.49 33.75
N PRO A 105 -17.38 8.51 33.62
CA PRO A 105 -17.51 9.53 34.63
C PRO A 105 -18.46 8.99 35.71
N GLY A 106 -17.89 8.29 36.68
CA GLY A 106 -18.56 7.93 37.94
C GLY A 106 -18.88 9.14 38.81
#